data_AF-A0A5Q4ZYA5-F1
#
_entry.id   AF-A0A5Q4ZYA5-F1
#
_cell.length_a   1.000
_cell.length_b   1.000
_cell.length_c   1.000
_cell.angle_alpha   90.00
_cell.angle_beta   90.00
_cell.angle_gamma   90.00
#
_symmetry.space_group_name_H-M   'P 1'
#
loop_
_entity.id
_entity.type
_entity.pdbx_description
1 polymer ?
#
loop_
_entity_poly.entity_id
_entity_poly.type
_entity_poly.pdbx_seq_one_letter_code
_entity_poly.pdbx_strand_id
1 'polypeptide(L)'
;MNLEVLNFLLDNESYIEEMASDVGVDSSASIGIAKLLKANAGDLSILKGNQNYHYEKVIKPLLENVQCEGPIGMIEDDEGNWDTSCVNGGIIDDESLYQSYLDEDFKCQICRYDAEKMH
;
A
#
# COMPACT_ATOMS: atom_id res chain seq x y z
N MET A 1 0.67 10.36 7.57
CA MET A 1 1.26 10.04 6.26
C MET A 1 2.63 9.45 6.50
N ASN A 2 2.89 8.28 5.93
CA ASN A 2 4.19 7.62 6.00
C ASN A 2 5.17 8.25 4.99
N LEU A 3 6.10 9.06 5.50
CA LEU A 3 7.06 9.77 4.65
C LEU A 3 8.15 8.87 4.09
N GLU A 4 8.43 7.72 4.74
CA GLU A 4 9.39 6.73 4.24
C GLU A 4 8.85 6.06 2.98
N VAL A 5 7.58 5.62 3.03
CA VAL A 5 6.89 5.07 1.85
C VAL A 5 6.76 6.13 0.75
N LEU A 6 6.38 7.38 1.09
CA LEU A 6 6.31 8.45 0.08
C LEU A 6 7.66 8.69 -0.60
N ASN A 7 8.77 8.62 0.14
CA ASN A 7 10.12 8.72 -0.42
C ASN A 7 10.42 7.54 -1.34
N PHE A 8 10.12 6.32 -0.91
CA PHE A 8 10.30 5.13 -1.73
C PHE A 8 9.53 5.21 -3.06
N LEU A 9 8.26 5.63 -3.02
CA LEU A 9 7.43 5.80 -4.21
C LEU A 9 7.97 6.88 -5.15
N LEU A 10 8.66 7.90 -4.64
CA LEU A 10 9.32 8.92 -5.45
C LEU A 10 10.65 8.47 -6.05
N ASP A 11 11.32 7.51 -5.42
CA ASP A 11 12.51 6.86 -5.98
C ASP A 11 12.13 5.74 -6.97
N ASN A 12 10.88 5.24 -6.90
CA ASN A 12 10.29 4.20 -7.74
C ASN A 12 8.95 4.68 -8.34
N GLU A 13 9.01 5.72 -9.18
CA GLU A 13 7.82 6.42 -9.69
C GLU A 13 6.84 5.50 -10.47
N SER A 14 7.26 4.30 -10.91
CA SER A 14 6.41 3.33 -11.62
C SER A 14 5.13 2.96 -10.87
N TYR A 15 5.18 2.84 -9.54
CA TYR A 15 3.98 2.59 -8.73
C TYR A 15 2.94 3.71 -8.86
N ILE A 16 3.39 4.96 -8.89
CA ILE A 16 2.53 6.14 -9.07
C ILE A 16 2.00 6.18 -10.52
N GLU A 17 2.85 5.85 -11.49
CA GLU A 17 2.48 5.80 -12.91
C GLU A 17 1.42 4.74 -13.20
N GLU A 18 1.60 3.53 -12.68
CA GLU A 18 0.65 2.42 -12.81
C GLU A 18 -0.70 2.79 -12.17
N MET A 19 -0.69 3.24 -10.92
CA MET A 19 -1.92 3.66 -10.24
C MET A 19 -2.61 4.83 -10.96
N ALA A 20 -1.85 5.81 -11.49
CA ALA A 20 -2.41 6.91 -12.25
C ALA A 20 -3.04 6.41 -13.57
N SER A 21 -2.42 5.45 -14.25
CA SER A 21 -2.95 4.79 -15.43
C SER A 21 -4.27 4.07 -15.12
N ASP A 22 -4.31 3.29 -14.03
CA ASP A 22 -5.49 2.52 -13.62
C ASP A 22 -6.71 3.39 -13.33
N VAL A 23 -6.50 4.58 -12.75
CA VAL A 23 -7.58 5.53 -12.46
C VAL A 23 -7.78 6.60 -13.54
N GLY A 24 -7.03 6.52 -14.65
CA GLY A 24 -7.18 7.37 -15.83
C GLY A 24 -6.80 8.84 -15.61
N VAL A 25 -5.74 9.11 -14.85
CA VAL A 25 -5.23 10.48 -14.59
C VAL A 25 -3.79 10.66 -15.06
N ASP A 26 -3.37 11.92 -15.17
CA ASP A 26 -1.99 12.26 -15.54
C ASP A 26 -0.99 11.87 -14.43
N SER A 27 -0.04 11.00 -14.76
CA SER A 27 0.96 10.51 -13.80
C SER A 27 1.97 11.60 -13.39
N SER A 28 2.36 12.47 -14.33
CA SER A 28 3.30 13.57 -14.06
C SER A 28 2.76 14.55 -13.02
N ALA A 29 1.46 14.85 -13.09
CA ALA A 29 0.76 15.64 -12.08
C ALA A 29 0.75 14.92 -10.72
N SER A 30 0.45 13.62 -10.67
CA SER A 30 0.47 12.82 -9.43
C SER A 30 1.86 12.79 -8.78
N ILE A 31 2.92 12.58 -9.58
CA ILE A 31 4.32 12.64 -9.14
C ILE A 31 4.65 14.04 -8.59
N GLY A 32 4.19 15.09 -9.27
CA GLY A 32 4.32 16.48 -8.81
C GLY A 32 3.67 16.70 -7.44
N ILE A 33 2.50 16.10 -7.19
CA ILE A 33 1.83 16.15 -5.88
C ILE A 33 2.62 15.39 -4.82
N ALA A 34 3.14 14.20 -5.12
CA ALA A 34 3.99 13.46 -4.21
C ALA A 34 5.25 14.26 -3.81
N LYS A 35 5.93 14.89 -4.78
CA LYS A 35 7.09 15.78 -4.54
C LYS A 35 6.73 16.98 -3.67
N LEU A 36 5.58 17.60 -3.94
CA LEU A 36 5.08 18.74 -3.18
C LEU A 36 4.79 18.36 -1.72
N LEU A 37 4.16 17.20 -1.49
CA LEU A 37 3.89 16.68 -0.15
C LEU A 37 5.19 16.39 0.60
N LYS A 38 6.16 15.71 -0.04
CA LYS A 38 7.50 15.47 0.54
C LYS A 38 8.17 16.77 0.98
N ALA A 39 8.15 17.80 0.12
CA ALA A 39 8.74 19.10 0.42
C ALA A 39 8.07 19.83 1.60
N ASN A 40 6.82 19.49 1.93
CA ASN A 40 6.05 20.09 3.01
C ASN A 40 5.76 19.07 4.14
N ALA A 41 6.64 18.07 4.34
CA ALA A 41 6.54 17.07 5.40
C ALA A 41 5.18 16.34 5.47
N GLY A 42 4.53 16.13 4.31
CA GLY A 42 3.25 15.45 4.18
C GLY A 42 2.03 16.28 4.59
N ASP A 43 2.17 17.60 4.75
CA ASP A 43 1.05 18.48 5.08
C ASP A 43 0.03 18.50 3.91
N LEU A 44 -1.15 17.93 4.13
CA LEU A 44 -2.22 17.89 3.12
C LEU A 44 -2.90 19.25 2.93
N SER A 45 -2.80 20.18 3.89
CA SER A 45 -3.50 21.47 3.84
C SER A 45 -2.98 22.40 2.72
N ILE A 46 -1.80 22.09 2.19
CA ILE A 46 -1.19 22.80 1.05
C ILE A 46 -1.83 22.42 -0.30
N LEU A 47 -2.55 21.30 -0.38
CA LEU A 47 -3.19 20.81 -1.61
C LEU A 47 -4.49 21.58 -1.91
N LYS A 48 -4.68 21.93 -3.19
CA LYS A 48 -5.84 22.73 -3.64
C LYS A 48 -6.46 22.18 -4.92
N GLY A 49 -7.78 22.30 -5.03
CA GLY A 49 -8.53 21.93 -6.24
C GLY A 49 -8.21 20.52 -6.72
N ASN A 50 -7.82 20.39 -7.99
CA ASN A 50 -7.52 19.09 -8.62
C ASN A 50 -6.32 18.37 -7.98
N GLN A 51 -5.45 19.06 -7.22
CA GLN A 51 -4.34 18.40 -6.52
C GLN A 51 -4.85 17.38 -5.49
N ASN A 52 -5.96 17.69 -4.82
CA ASN A 52 -6.62 16.76 -3.90
C ASN A 52 -7.13 15.50 -4.62
N TYR A 53 -7.57 15.65 -5.87
CA TYR A 53 -8.05 14.51 -6.65
C TYR A 53 -6.90 13.54 -6.97
N HIS A 54 -5.75 14.05 -7.42
CA HIS A 54 -4.55 13.22 -7.63
C HIS A 54 -4.07 12.56 -6.35
N TYR A 55 -4.08 13.28 -5.23
CA TYR A 55 -3.74 12.68 -3.93
C TYR A 55 -4.69 11.55 -3.56
N GLU A 56 -6.01 11.79 -3.54
CA GLU A 56 -7.01 10.81 -3.10
C GLU A 56 -7.10 9.59 -4.02
N LYS A 57 -6.85 9.74 -5.33
CA LYS A 57 -7.00 8.66 -6.30
C LYS A 57 -5.73 7.90 -6.62
N VAL A 58 -4.56 8.50 -6.41
CA VAL A 58 -3.28 7.89 -6.78
C VAL A 58 -2.36 7.73 -5.60
N ILE A 59 -2.06 8.80 -4.89
CA ILE A 59 -1.03 8.77 -3.84
C ILE A 59 -1.54 8.08 -2.58
N LYS A 60 -2.75 8.40 -2.14
CA LYS A 60 -3.34 7.85 -0.91
C LYS A 60 -3.52 6.33 -0.98
N PRO A 61 -4.03 5.72 -2.07
CA PRO A 61 -4.12 4.25 -2.16
C PRO A 61 -2.79 3.51 -2.08
N LEU A 62 -1.66 4.18 -2.34
CA LEU A 62 -0.30 3.63 -2.23
C LEU A 62 0.32 3.87 -0.84
N LEU A 63 -0.25 4.77 -0.04
CA LEU A 63 0.23 5.13 1.30
C LEU A 63 -0.67 4.60 2.42
N GLU A 64 -1.94 4.36 2.12
CA GLU A 64 -2.98 4.07 3.09
C GLU A 64 -3.95 3.05 2.49
N ASN A 65 -4.36 2.07 3.31
CA ASN A 65 -5.30 1.01 2.90
C ASN A 65 -4.81 0.18 1.71
N VAL A 66 -3.49 0.03 1.57
CA VAL A 66 -2.87 -0.86 0.56
C VAL A 66 -3.39 -2.27 0.79
N GLN A 67 -3.98 -2.85 -0.25
CA GLN A 67 -4.67 -4.12 -0.15
C GLN A 67 -3.66 -5.26 0.03
N CYS A 68 -4.00 -6.19 0.91
CA CYS A 68 -3.28 -7.44 1.06
C CYS A 68 -3.54 -8.37 -0.13
N GLU A 69 -2.51 -9.02 -0.62
CA GLU A 69 -2.57 -9.96 -1.76
C GLU A 69 -3.00 -11.39 -1.36
N GLY A 70 -3.90 -11.55 -0.38
CA GLY A 70 -4.30 -12.88 0.13
C GLY A 70 -4.94 -13.81 -0.93
N PRO A 71 -5.06 -15.15 -0.70
CA PRO A 71 -4.76 -15.90 0.53
C PRO A 71 -3.55 -16.87 0.42
N ILE A 72 -3.00 -17.28 1.57
CA ILE A 72 -1.87 -18.21 1.63
C ILE A 72 -2.37 -19.61 2.02
N GLY A 73 -2.70 -20.45 1.04
CA GLY A 73 -2.95 -21.90 1.24
C GLY A 73 -3.98 -22.29 2.33
N MET A 74 -3.85 -23.51 2.86
CA MET A 74 -4.72 -24.05 3.91
C MET A 74 -3.92 -24.27 5.20
N ILE A 75 -4.49 -23.92 6.34
CA ILE A 75 -3.93 -24.14 7.68
C ILE A 75 -4.87 -25.04 8.49
N GLU A 76 -4.30 -25.91 9.32
CA GLU A 76 -5.06 -26.71 10.29
C GLU A 76 -5.25 -25.88 11.58
N ASP A 77 -6.48 -25.75 12.05
CA ASP A 77 -6.80 -25.08 13.31
C ASP A 77 -6.50 -25.98 14.53
N ASP A 78 -6.62 -25.43 15.73
CA ASP A 78 -6.38 -26.17 16.99
C ASP A 78 -7.36 -27.34 17.21
N GLU A 79 -8.44 -27.44 16.42
CA GLU A 79 -9.45 -28.49 16.45
C GLU A 79 -9.25 -29.56 15.36
N GLY A 80 -8.24 -29.40 14.48
CA GLY A 80 -7.92 -30.30 13.39
C GLY A 80 -8.72 -30.07 12.10
N ASN A 81 -9.39 -28.91 11.97
CA ASN A 81 -10.09 -28.53 10.74
C ASN A 81 -9.15 -27.75 9.82
N TRP A 82 -9.30 -27.94 8.50
CA TRP A 82 -8.57 -27.16 7.50
C TRP A 82 -9.37 -25.92 7.10
N ASP A 83 -8.76 -24.75 7.25
CA ASP A 83 -9.30 -23.46 6.79
C ASP A 83 -8.31 -22.79 5.83
N THR A 84 -8.80 -21.89 4.98
CA THR A 84 -7.95 -20.99 4.18
C THR A 84 -7.10 -20.14 5.12
N SER A 85 -5.79 -20.02 4.88
CA SER A 85 -5.00 -19.03 5.61
C SER A 85 -5.22 -17.64 5.03
N CYS A 86 -5.25 -16.66 5.93
CA CYS A 86 -5.55 -15.28 5.60
C CYS A 86 -6.90 -15.12 4.89
N VAL A 87 -7.98 -15.55 5.55
CA VAL A 87 -9.35 -15.25 5.11
C VAL A 87 -9.65 -13.78 5.42
N ASN A 88 -10.08 -13.05 4.38
CA ASN A 88 -10.34 -11.61 4.32
C ASN A 88 -9.09 -10.79 3.94
N GLY A 89 -9.07 -10.34 2.68
CA GLY A 89 -8.11 -9.38 2.12
C GLY A 89 -8.03 -8.10 2.95
N GLY A 90 -7.22 -8.15 4.00
CA GLY A 90 -6.98 -7.04 4.90
C GLY A 90 -6.18 -5.95 4.21
N ILE A 91 -5.75 -4.98 5.01
CA ILE A 91 -4.82 -3.95 4.56
C ILE A 91 -3.44 -4.24 5.13
N ILE A 92 -2.40 -3.86 4.40
CA ILE A 92 -1.05 -3.77 4.95
C ILE A 92 -1.07 -2.66 5.99
N ASP A 93 -0.60 -2.98 7.19
CA ASP A 93 -0.48 -1.99 8.25
C ASP A 93 0.63 -0.99 7.93
N ASP A 94 0.50 0.23 8.44
CA ASP A 94 1.43 1.32 8.13
C ASP A 94 2.87 1.02 8.58
N GLU A 95 3.04 0.23 9.64
CA GLU A 95 4.35 -0.13 10.19
C GLU A 95 5.12 -1.10 9.27
N SER A 96 4.41 -2.01 8.59
CA SER A 96 4.98 -2.99 7.67
C SER A 96 4.93 -2.56 6.19
N LEU A 97 4.25 -1.45 5.88
CA LEU A 97 4.04 -1.03 4.49
C LEU A 97 5.35 -0.73 3.77
N TYR A 98 6.27 0.00 4.40
CA TYR A 98 7.56 0.30 3.80
C TYR A 98 8.37 -0.98 3.50
N GLN A 99 8.40 -1.91 4.46
CA GLN A 99 9.08 -3.19 4.26
C GLN A 99 8.42 -4.02 3.16
N SER A 100 7.09 -3.98 3.05
CA SER A 100 6.34 -4.69 1.99
C SER A 100 6.70 -4.16 0.60
N TYR A 101 6.92 -2.85 0.46
CA TYR A 101 7.45 -2.25 -0.77
C TYR A 101 8.89 -2.67 -1.08
N LEU A 102 9.76 -2.79 -0.07
CA LEU A 102 11.14 -3.22 -0.26
C LEU A 102 11.25 -4.69 -0.70
N ASP A 103 10.41 -5.55 -0.13
CA ASP A 103 10.45 -6.99 -0.35
C ASP A 103 9.53 -7.44 -1.51
N GLU A 104 8.76 -6.53 -2.09
CA GLU A 104 7.67 -6.81 -3.02
C GLU A 104 6.71 -7.90 -2.48
N ASP A 105 6.42 -7.83 -1.17
CA ASP A 105 5.65 -8.83 -0.44
C ASP A 105 4.50 -8.17 0.32
N PHE A 106 3.36 -7.99 -0.35
CA PHE A 106 2.17 -7.32 0.20
C PHE A 106 1.26 -8.31 0.96
N LYS A 107 1.83 -8.95 1.99
CA LYS A 107 1.13 -9.79 2.95
C LYS A 107 0.81 -9.03 4.23
N CYS A 108 -0.45 -9.03 4.64
CA CYS A 108 -0.85 -8.46 5.92
C CYS A 108 -0.34 -9.31 7.10
N GLN A 109 -0.43 -8.78 8.32
CA GLN A 109 0.02 -9.46 9.53
C GLN A 109 -0.60 -10.84 9.71
N ILE A 110 -1.89 -11.02 9.37
CA ILE A 110 -2.56 -12.32 9.46
C ILE A 110 -1.92 -13.31 8.49
N CYS A 111 -1.76 -12.91 7.22
CA CYS A 111 -1.07 -13.72 6.21
C CYS A 111 0.37 -14.09 6.65
N ARG A 112 1.12 -13.16 7.24
CA ARG A 112 2.49 -13.42 7.73
C ARG A 112 2.48 -14.40 8.91
N TYR A 113 1.58 -14.21 9.87
CA TYR A 113 1.41 -15.09 11.02
C TYR A 113 1.04 -16.51 10.61
N ASP A 114 0.08 -16.67 9.70
CA ASP A 114 -0.37 -17.96 9.23
C ASP A 114 0.75 -18.70 8.46
N ALA A 115 1.56 -17.97 7.67
CA ALA A 115 2.70 -18.55 6.95
C ALA A 115 3.75 -19.15 7.89
N GLU A 116 3.98 -18.56 9.07
CA GLU A 116 4.90 -19.13 10.08
C GLU A 116 4.38 -20.42 10.72
N LYS A 117 3.06 -20.65 10.67
CA LYS A 117 2.38 -21.83 11.23
C LYS A 117 2.14 -22.95 10.23
N MET A 118 2.44 -22.72 8.95
CA MET A 118 2.41 -23.76 7.93
C MET A 118 3.60 -24.71 8.14
N HIS A 119 3.32 -25.98 8.47
CA HIS A 119 4.30 -27.05 8.63
C HIS A 119 4.33 -27.98 7.41
#